data_AF-B1XYV9-F1
#
_entry.id   AF-B1XYV9-F1
#
_cell.length_a   1.000
_cell.length_b   1.000
_cell.length_c   1.000
_cell.angle_alpha   90.00
_cell.angle_beta   90.00
_cell.angle_gamma   90.00
#
_symmetry.space_group_name_H-M   'P 1'
#
loop_
_entity.id
_entity.type
_entity.pdbx_description
1 polymer ?
#
loop_
_entity_poly.entity_id
_entity_poly.type
_entity_poly.pdbx_seq_one_letter_code
_entity_poly.pdbx_strand_id
1 'polypeptide(L)'
;MKTNMLWLAALAPLAACTTTHVPVVPDAVQCEVPAALLQACDAPQRLKDGTTYGELLQVHLADRQALVRCAADHDSLMKAVTLCRSEVERHNARLKELDAALKARQ
;
A
#
# COMPACT_ATOMS: atom_id res chain seq x y z
N MET A 1 70.41 -33.45 -22.59
CA MET A 1 70.11 -32.48 -23.67
C MET A 1 68.74 -32.79 -24.26
N LYS A 2 68.01 -31.73 -24.64
CA LYS A 2 66.67 -31.66 -25.24
C LYS A 2 65.46 -31.64 -24.28
N THR A 3 65.22 -30.42 -23.82
CA THR A 3 63.93 -29.74 -23.68
C THR A 3 62.71 -30.42 -24.32
N ASN A 4 61.61 -30.50 -23.57
CA ASN A 4 60.29 -30.19 -24.11
C ASN A 4 59.42 -29.54 -23.03
N MET A 5 59.39 -28.21 -23.13
CA MET A 5 58.48 -27.27 -22.53
C MET A 5 57.26 -27.16 -23.45
N LEU A 6 56.07 -27.54 -22.99
CA LEU A 6 54.79 -27.04 -23.51
C LEU A 6 53.71 -27.48 -22.49
N TRP A 7 53.39 -26.65 -21.50
CA TRP A 7 52.22 -25.76 -21.54
C TRP A 7 50.92 -26.50 -21.88
N LEU A 8 50.30 -27.06 -20.85
CA LEU A 8 48.85 -27.22 -20.77
C LEU A 8 48.37 -26.46 -19.52
N ALA A 9 48.48 -25.13 -19.63
CA ALA A 9 47.73 -24.20 -18.83
C ALA A 9 46.27 -24.25 -19.29
N ALA A 10 45.43 -24.96 -18.54
CA ALA A 10 43.99 -24.76 -18.55
C ALA A 10 43.41 -25.36 -17.26
N LEU A 11 43.75 -24.76 -16.13
CA LEU A 11 42.90 -24.86 -14.94
C LEU A 11 41.49 -24.37 -15.34
N ALA A 12 40.51 -25.26 -15.24
CA ALA A 12 39.11 -24.91 -15.03
C ALA A 12 38.97 -24.05 -13.74
N PRO A 13 37.83 -23.40 -13.45
CA PRO A 13 36.71 -22.95 -14.28
C PRO A 13 36.40 -21.45 -14.00
N LEU A 14 36.24 -20.60 -15.03
CA LEU A 14 35.62 -19.28 -14.84
C LEU A 14 34.17 -19.32 -15.33
N ALA A 15 33.39 -20.22 -14.74
CA ALA A 15 31.98 -19.95 -14.50
C ALA A 15 31.88 -18.92 -13.35
N ALA A 16 32.48 -17.75 -13.55
CA ALA A 16 32.21 -16.60 -12.71
C ALA A 16 30.90 -15.99 -13.23
N CYS A 17 29.78 -16.66 -12.95
CA CYS A 17 28.53 -15.95 -12.78
C CYS A 17 28.80 -14.99 -11.63
N THR A 18 29.12 -13.74 -11.98
CA THR A 18 29.15 -12.62 -11.04
C THR A 18 27.91 -12.77 -10.17
N THR A 19 28.10 -13.06 -8.88
CA THR A 19 27.01 -13.11 -7.92
C THR A 19 26.50 -11.69 -7.80
N THR A 20 25.54 -11.34 -8.65
CA THR A 20 24.74 -10.15 -8.46
C THR A 20 24.00 -10.35 -7.15
N HIS A 21 24.58 -9.81 -6.08
CA HIS A 21 23.90 -9.68 -4.80
C HIS A 21 22.68 -8.80 -5.04
N VAL A 22 21.51 -9.44 -5.14
CA VAL A 22 20.24 -8.73 -5.20
C VAL A 22 19.97 -8.23 -3.78
N PRO A 23 19.85 -6.91 -3.56
CA PRO A 23 19.54 -6.38 -2.26
C PRO A 23 18.15 -6.84 -1.83
N VAL A 24 18.03 -7.34 -0.60
CA VAL A 24 16.74 -7.69 0.00
C VAL A 24 15.93 -6.40 0.15
N VAL A 25 14.79 -6.34 -0.52
CA VAL A 25 13.88 -5.19 -0.46
C VAL A 25 12.95 -5.39 0.74
N PRO A 26 12.88 -4.43 1.68
CA PRO A 26 11.97 -4.54 2.82
C PRO A 26 10.50 -4.50 2.37
N ASP A 27 9.63 -5.18 3.12
CA ASP A 27 8.18 -5.17 2.91
C ASP A 27 7.65 -3.72 2.89
N ALA A 28 6.71 -3.43 1.99
CA ALA A 28 6.03 -2.14 1.92
C ALA A 28 5.17 -1.92 3.18
N VAL A 29 5.16 -0.67 3.68
CA VAL A 29 4.42 -0.25 4.88
C VAL A 29 2.92 -0.34 4.62
N GLN A 30 2.16 -0.80 5.62
CA GLN A 30 0.71 -0.89 5.51
C GLN A 30 0.04 0.48 5.35
N CYS A 31 -1.10 0.48 4.67
CA CYS A 31 -1.92 1.67 4.48
C CYS A 31 -2.67 2.01 5.76
N GLU A 32 -2.07 2.92 6.53
CA GLU A 32 -2.63 3.42 7.78
C GLU A 32 -3.49 4.66 7.50
N VAL A 33 -4.66 4.73 8.14
CA VAL A 33 -5.60 5.83 7.91
C VAL A 33 -5.23 6.98 8.84
N PRO A 34 -4.95 8.18 8.31
CA PRO A 34 -4.73 9.36 9.15
C PRO A 34 -5.94 9.61 10.07
N ALA A 35 -5.69 9.92 11.34
CA ALA A 35 -6.74 10.19 12.31
C ALA A 35 -7.70 11.32 11.86
N ALA A 36 -7.21 12.27 11.08
CA ALA A 36 -8.02 13.35 10.50
C ALA A 36 -9.12 12.85 9.54
N LEU A 37 -8.97 11.66 8.95
CA LEU A 37 -9.97 11.06 8.04
C LEU A 37 -10.94 10.13 8.77
N LEU A 38 -10.72 9.85 10.06
CA LEU A 38 -11.59 9.02 10.90
C LEU A 38 -12.61 9.86 11.69
N GLN A 39 -12.81 11.12 11.30
CA GLN A 39 -13.75 12.01 11.95
C GLN A 39 -15.18 11.53 11.75
N ALA A 40 -16.01 11.68 12.79
CA ALA A 40 -17.43 11.42 12.69
C ALA A 40 -18.11 12.47 11.79
N CYS A 41 -19.27 12.12 11.25
CA CYS A 41 -20.12 13.10 10.56
C CYS A 41 -20.52 14.23 11.51
N ASP A 42 -20.70 15.42 10.95
CA ASP A 42 -21.19 16.58 11.69
C ASP A 42 -22.51 16.28 12.39
N ALA A 43 -22.64 16.79 13.61
CA ALA A 43 -23.89 16.69 14.36
C ALA A 43 -24.99 17.53 13.69
N PRO A 44 -26.27 17.09 13.78
CA PRO A 44 -27.40 17.87 13.29
C PRO A 44 -27.44 19.27 13.90
N GLN A 45 -27.93 20.24 13.13
CA GLN A 45 -28.06 21.61 13.59
C GLN A 45 -29.10 21.70 14.72
N ARG A 46 -28.77 22.44 15.77
CA ARG A 46 -29.72 22.71 16.86
C ARG A 46 -30.75 23.74 16.41
N LEU A 47 -32.01 23.38 16.56
CA LEU A 47 -33.13 24.31 16.39
C LEU A 47 -33.21 25.25 17.60
N LYS A 48 -33.62 26.49 17.37
CA LYS A 48 -33.82 27.50 18.42
C LYS A 48 -35.29 27.57 18.79
N ASP A 49 -35.58 28.03 19.99
CA ASP A 49 -36.96 28.34 20.36
C ASP A 49 -37.52 29.42 19.44
N GLY A 50 -38.73 29.21 18.93
CA GLY A 50 -39.37 30.10 17.96
C GLY A 50 -38.96 29.87 16.50
N THR A 51 -38.18 28.84 16.18
CA THR A 51 -37.91 28.46 14.78
C THR A 51 -39.23 28.22 14.03
N THR A 52 -39.39 28.90 12.90
CA THR A 52 -40.56 28.75 12.04
C THR A 52 -40.50 27.44 11.26
N TYR A 53 -41.64 26.97 10.75
CA TYR A 53 -41.69 25.75 9.94
C TYR A 53 -40.80 25.84 8.68
N GLY A 54 -40.74 27.02 8.03
CA GLY A 54 -39.91 27.22 6.84
C GLY A 54 -38.41 27.10 7.16
N GLU A 55 -37.97 27.67 8.28
CA GLU A 55 -36.59 27.55 8.75
C GLU A 55 -36.24 26.10 9.13
N LEU A 56 -37.17 25.40 9.80
CA LEU A 56 -36.99 23.98 10.12
C LEU A 56 -36.78 23.13 8.86
N LEU A 57 -37.54 23.38 7.80
CA LEU A 57 -37.39 22.64 6.55
C LEU A 57 -36.02 22.89 5.91
N GLN A 58 -35.52 24.13 5.93
CA GLN A 58 -34.20 24.47 5.42
C GLN A 58 -33.09 23.76 6.21
N VAL A 59 -33.18 23.78 7.54
CA VAL A 59 -32.25 23.06 8.42
C VAL A 59 -32.27 21.57 8.13
N HIS A 60 -33.45 20.97 8.01
CA HIS A 60 -33.59 19.54 7.70
C HIS A 60 -32.93 19.16 6.37
N LEU A 61 -33.14 19.96 5.32
CA LEU A 61 -32.54 19.72 4.01
C LEU A 61 -31.01 19.82 4.06
N ALA A 62 -30.49 20.84 4.75
CA ALA A 62 -29.06 21.04 4.93
C ALA A 62 -28.41 19.86 5.69
N ASP A 63 -29.01 19.44 6.80
CA ASP A 63 -28.52 18.32 7.60
C ASP A 63 -28.55 17.01 6.81
N ARG A 64 -29.63 16.75 6.07
CA ARG A 64 -29.71 15.57 5.19
C ARG A 64 -28.60 15.59 4.14
N GLN A 65 -28.34 16.74 3.51
CA GLN A 65 -27.29 16.84 2.50
C GLN A 65 -25.89 16.71 3.10
N ALA A 66 -25.67 17.18 4.33
CA ALA A 66 -24.42 16.95 5.05
C ALA A 66 -24.21 15.45 5.34
N LEU A 67 -25.23 14.75 5.82
CA LEU A 67 -25.16 13.31 6.10
C LEU A 67 -24.91 12.48 4.83
N VAL A 68 -25.56 12.81 3.72
CA VAL A 68 -25.33 12.12 2.43
C VAL A 68 -23.89 12.29 1.96
N ARG A 69 -23.32 13.49 2.09
CA ARG A 69 -21.91 13.75 1.74
C ARG A 69 -20.96 12.96 2.63
N CYS A 70 -21.17 13.01 3.95
CA CYS A 70 -20.34 12.25 4.89
C CYS A 70 -20.38 10.74 4.61
N ALA A 71 -21.55 10.18 4.30
CA ALA A 71 -21.67 8.77 3.94
C ALA A 71 -20.87 8.42 2.67
N ALA A 72 -20.89 9.29 1.66
CA ALA A 72 -20.12 9.10 0.42
C ALA A 72 -18.61 9.20 0.65
N ASP A 73 -18.17 10.12 1.51
CA ASP A 73 -16.76 10.27 1.87
C ASP A 73 -16.26 9.04 2.65
N HIS A 74 -17.07 8.53 3.58
CA HIS A 74 -16.73 7.32 4.34
C HIS A 74 -16.65 6.07 3.45
N ASP A 75 -17.59 5.90 2.51
CA ASP A 75 -17.54 4.81 1.53
C ASP A 75 -16.30 4.91 0.63
N SER A 76 -15.97 6.12 0.18
CA SER A 76 -14.78 6.38 -0.64
C SER A 76 -13.49 6.06 0.12
N LEU A 77 -13.39 6.47 1.38
CA LEU A 77 -12.26 6.16 2.24
C LEU A 77 -12.11 4.65 2.45
N MET A 78 -13.20 3.96 2.77
CA MET A 78 -13.19 2.52 2.97
C MET A 78 -12.72 1.77 1.72
N LYS A 79 -13.19 2.18 0.54
CA LYS A 79 -12.73 1.61 -0.75
C LYS A 79 -11.25 1.85 -0.98
N ALA A 80 -10.77 3.08 -0.77
CA ALA A 80 -9.37 3.43 -0.96
C ALA A 80 -8.44 2.63 -0.02
N VAL A 81 -8.80 2.52 1.26
CA VAL A 81 -8.02 1.78 2.26
C VAL A 81 -8.00 0.28 1.94
N THR A 82 -9.15 -0.29 1.58
CA THR A 82 -9.25 -1.70 1.20
C THR A 82 -8.39 -2.01 -0.02
N LEU A 83 -8.48 -1.16 -1.06
CA LEU A 83 -7.67 -1.30 -2.26
C LEU A 83 -6.18 -1.22 -1.92
N CYS A 84 -5.77 -0.18 -1.18
CA CYS A 84 -4.39 0.04 -0.79
C CYS A 84 -3.82 -1.17 -0.04
N ARG A 85 -4.54 -1.69 0.96
CA ARG A 85 -4.12 -2.89 1.70
C ARG A 85 -3.96 -4.09 0.79
N SER A 86 -4.93 -4.36 -0.08
CA SER A 86 -4.87 -5.51 -0.99
C SER A 86 -3.68 -5.45 -1.96
N GLU A 87 -3.31 -4.25 -2.42
CA GLU A 87 -2.18 -4.06 -3.32
C GLU A 87 -0.84 -4.19 -2.59
N VAL A 88 -0.74 -3.65 -1.36
CA VAL A 88 0.43 -3.83 -0.49
C VAL A 88 0.64 -5.30 -0.15
N GLU A 89 -0.42 -6.02 0.22
CA GLU A 89 -0.35 -7.47 0.49
C GLU A 89 0.13 -8.25 -0.74
N ARG A 90 -0.42 -7.94 -1.92
CA ARG A 90 0.00 -8.58 -3.17
C ARG A 90 1.45 -8.26 -3.52
N HIS A 91 1.88 -7.02 -3.31
CA HIS A 91 3.25 -6.61 -3.54
C HIS A 91 4.22 -7.35 -2.62
N ASN A 92 3.93 -7.37 -1.31
CA ASN A 92 4.76 -8.04 -0.31
C ASN A 92 4.78 -9.57 -0.51
N ALA A 93 3.66 -10.17 -0.94
CA ALA A 93 3.63 -11.59 -1.31
C ALA A 93 4.59 -11.89 -2.48
N ARG A 94 4.58 -11.05 -3.53
CA ARG A 94 5.52 -11.18 -4.65
C ARG A 94 6.97 -11.00 -4.21
N LEU A 95 7.26 -10.01 -3.35
CA LEU A 95 8.62 -9.82 -2.81
C LEU A 95 9.10 -11.07 -2.08
N LYS A 96 8.25 -11.69 -1.25
CA LYS A 96 8.58 -12.93 -0.54
C LYS A 96 8.84 -14.10 -1.47
N GLU A 97 8.05 -14.24 -2.54
CA GLU A 97 8.28 -15.26 -3.58
C GLU A 97 9.62 -15.04 -4.28
N LEU A 98 9.95 -13.81 -4.66
CA LEU A 98 11.23 -13.46 -5.27
C LEU A 98 12.40 -13.76 -4.32
N ASP A 99 12.31 -13.32 -3.07
CA ASP A 99 13.33 -13.56 -2.05
C ASP A 99 13.55 -15.06 -1.80
N ALA A 100 12.47 -15.84 -1.74
CA ALA A 100 12.55 -17.30 -1.59
C ALA A 100 13.21 -17.95 -2.82
N ALA A 101 12.86 -17.53 -4.03
CA ALA A 101 13.46 -18.03 -5.27
C ALA A 101 14.94 -17.67 -5.39
N LEU A 102 15.34 -16.48 -4.93
CA LEU A 102 16.74 -16.06 -4.87
C LEU A 102 17.54 -16.86 -3.85
N LYS A 103 16.99 -17.07 -2.64
CA LYS A 103 17.62 -17.91 -1.61
C LYS A 103 17.81 -19.36 -2.05
N ALA A 104 16.85 -19.94 -2.78
CA ALA A 104 16.96 -21.31 -3.28
C ALA A 104 18.01 -21.49 -4.39
N ARG A 105 18.50 -20.39 -4.99
CA ARG A 105 19.54 -20.38 -6.02
C ARG A 105 20.93 -20.07 -5.47
N GLN A 106 21.03 -19.70 -4.20
CA GLN A 106 22.29 -19.48 -3.47
C GLN A 106 22.67 -20.74 -2.71
#